data_AF-A0A8H7TK22-F1
#
_entry.id   AF-A0A8H7TK22-F1
#
_cell.length_a   1.000
_cell.length_b   1.000
_cell.length_c   1.000
_cell.angle_alpha   90.00
_cell.angle_beta   90.00
_cell.angle_gamma   90.00
#
_symmetry.space_group_name_H-M   'P 1'
#
loop_
_entity.id
_entity.type
_entity.pdbx_description
1 polymer ?
#
loop_
_entity_poly.entity_id
_entity_poly.type
_entity_poly.pdbx_seq_one_letter_code
_entity_poly.pdbx_strand_id
1 'polypeptide(L)'
;MRRATRSSTKTIASDKPMEPKPIDREIMQVDGRTVALEATPELLEAAKKKPVPGLSHRIDELTRENGRLRLEIRYHQQMQEAIEALQTDVKFAVETMERSILEFNSVQEVAEEDWRRTLDGK
;
A
#
# COMPACT_ATOMS: atom_id res chain seq x y z
N MET A 1 1.86 27.94 -55.80
CA MET A 1 1.45 26.77 -54.98
C MET A 1 1.77 25.50 -55.73
N ARG A 2 2.75 24.71 -55.29
CA ARG A 2 3.09 23.40 -55.86
C ARG A 2 2.43 22.33 -54.98
N ARG A 3 1.50 21.54 -55.53
CA ARG A 3 0.97 20.35 -54.86
C ARG A 3 1.39 19.12 -55.66
N ALA A 4 2.02 18.21 -54.94
CA ALA A 4 2.79 17.09 -55.44
C ALA A 4 1.96 16.06 -56.23
N THR A 5 2.69 15.39 -57.11
CA THR A 5 2.33 14.32 -58.02
C THR A 5 1.44 13.23 -57.43
N ARG A 6 0.39 12.86 -58.18
CA ARG A 6 -0.25 11.54 -58.07
C ARG A 6 0.65 10.49 -58.71
N SER A 7 0.85 9.38 -57.99
CA SER A 7 0.97 8.04 -58.57
C SER A 7 0.53 7.08 -57.46
N SER A 8 -0.77 6.84 -57.35
CA SER A 8 -1.41 5.65 -57.92
C SER A 8 -0.75 4.37 -57.40
N THR A 9 -1.37 3.85 -56.34
CA THR A 9 -1.25 2.48 -55.84
C THR A 9 -0.98 1.50 -56.97
N LYS A 10 0.25 0.99 -57.05
CA LYS A 10 0.58 -0.11 -57.95
C LYS A 10 0.18 -1.41 -57.26
N THR A 11 -1.03 -1.83 -57.55
CA THR A 11 -1.49 -3.21 -57.38
C THR A 11 -0.50 -4.11 -58.11
N ILE A 12 0.27 -4.92 -57.38
CA ILE A 12 0.88 -6.12 -57.95
C ILE A 12 0.00 -7.26 -57.48
N ALA A 13 -1.04 -7.52 -58.27
CA ALA A 13 -1.69 -8.82 -58.29
C ALA A 13 -0.64 -9.83 -58.77
N SER A 14 -0.09 -10.56 -57.81
CA SER A 14 0.67 -11.76 -58.06
C SER A 14 0.13 -12.77 -57.08
N ASP A 15 -0.51 -13.82 -57.58
CA ASP A 15 -0.99 -14.99 -56.81
C ASP A 15 0.18 -15.83 -56.24
N LYS A 16 1.37 -15.23 -56.17
CA LYS A 16 2.59 -15.85 -55.65
C LYS A 16 2.91 -15.24 -54.28
N PRO A 17 3.25 -16.07 -53.29
CA PRO A 17 3.72 -15.60 -52.00
C PRO A 17 4.88 -14.62 -52.15
N MET A 18 4.95 -13.63 -51.26
CA MET A 18 6.10 -12.74 -51.16
C MET A 18 7.39 -13.56 -50.97
N GLU A 19 8.48 -13.12 -51.58
CA GLU A 19 9.77 -13.80 -51.41
C GLU A 19 10.22 -13.78 -49.94
N PRO A 20 10.74 -14.91 -49.40
CA PRO A 20 11.22 -14.98 -48.03
C PRO A 20 12.35 -13.99 -47.78
N LYS A 21 12.20 -13.17 -46.74
CA LYS A 21 13.23 -12.24 -46.25
C LYS A 21 14.41 -13.02 -45.67
N PRO A 22 15.58 -12.37 -45.46
CA PRO A 22 16.74 -13.02 -44.86
C PRO A 22 16.44 -13.74 -43.54
N ILE A 23 15.58 -13.14 -42.69
CA ILE A 23 15.16 -13.76 -41.42
C ILE A 23 14.27 -14.99 -41.63
N ASP A 24 13.43 -14.99 -42.67
CA ASP A 24 12.59 -16.15 -43.00
C ASP A 24 13.46 -17.34 -43.43
N ARG A 25 14.59 -17.07 -44.08
CA ARG A 25 15.57 -18.11 -44.45
C ARG A 25 16.31 -18.65 -43.23
N GLU A 26 16.66 -17.79 -42.29
CA GLU A 26 17.30 -18.19 -41.03
C GLU A 26 16.36 -19.04 -40.17
N ILE A 27 15.08 -18.65 -40.07
CA ILE A 27 14.01 -19.44 -39.43
C ILE A 27 13.82 -20.78 -40.15
N MET A 28 13.81 -20.78 -41.48
CA MET A 28 13.66 -22.01 -42.26
C MET A 28 14.88 -22.94 -42.12
N GLN A 29 16.09 -22.41 -41.99
CA GLN A 29 17.31 -23.21 -41.75
C GLN A 29 17.29 -23.95 -40.41
N VAL A 30 16.51 -23.46 -39.44
CA VAL A 30 16.30 -24.11 -38.14
C VAL A 30 14.94 -24.82 -38.05
N ASP A 31 14.28 -25.11 -39.16
CA ASP A 31 12.93 -25.73 -39.21
C ASP A 31 11.87 -25.01 -38.36
N GLY A 32 11.96 -23.68 -38.26
CA GLY A 32 11.07 -22.89 -37.41
C GLY A 32 11.38 -22.98 -35.91
N ARG A 33 12.48 -23.63 -35.52
CA ARG A 33 12.92 -23.77 -34.12
C ARG A 33 13.84 -22.61 -33.73
N THR A 34 13.31 -21.40 -33.68
CA THR A 34 14.04 -20.28 -33.09
C THR A 34 13.92 -20.37 -31.57
N VAL A 35 14.99 -20.83 -30.92
CA VAL A 35 15.03 -20.95 -29.46
C VAL A 35 15.21 -19.58 -28.85
N ALA A 36 14.17 -19.12 -28.15
CA ALA A 36 14.28 -18.36 -26.91
C ALA A 36 12.95 -18.47 -26.14
N LEU A 37 13.04 -18.71 -24.82
CA LEU A 37 12.00 -18.80 -23.78
C LEU A 37 11.84 -20.23 -23.23
N GLU A 38 12.28 -20.40 -21.99
CA GLU A 38 12.51 -21.63 -21.20
C GLU A 38 11.27 -22.49 -20.89
N ALA A 39 10.27 -22.54 -21.76
CA ALA A 39 9.14 -23.45 -21.64
C ALA A 39 9.06 -24.30 -22.91
N THR A 40 9.32 -25.60 -22.77
CA THR A 40 8.96 -26.56 -23.82
C THR A 40 7.45 -26.45 -24.11
N PRO A 41 6.99 -26.80 -25.32
CA PRO A 41 5.56 -26.78 -25.66
C PRO A 41 4.69 -27.50 -24.61
N GLU A 42 5.23 -28.55 -23.99
CA GLU A 42 4.60 -29.31 -22.91
C GLU A 42 4.48 -28.47 -21.63
N LEU A 43 5.47 -27.64 -21.29
CA LEU A 43 5.42 -26.73 -20.14
C LEU A 43 4.40 -25.61 -20.36
N LEU A 44 4.31 -25.07 -21.58
CA LEU A 44 3.28 -24.08 -21.94
C LEU A 44 1.88 -24.68 -21.89
N GLU A 45 1.69 -25.88 -22.42
CA GLU A 45 0.41 -26.60 -22.33
C GLU A 45 0.07 -27.01 -20.89
N ALA A 46 1.05 -27.40 -20.08
CA ALA A 46 0.86 -27.67 -18.66
C ALA A 46 0.48 -26.39 -17.88
N ALA A 47 1.07 -25.24 -18.23
CA ALA A 47 0.74 -23.95 -17.63
C ALA A 47 -0.67 -23.47 -18.02
N LYS A 48 -1.12 -23.71 -19.26
CA LYS A 48 -2.52 -23.47 -19.67
C LYS A 48 -3.53 -24.36 -18.95
N LYS A 49 -3.09 -25.58 -18.58
CA LYS A 49 -3.88 -26.55 -17.81
C LYS A 49 -3.83 -26.32 -16.30
N LYS A 50 -2.98 -25.41 -15.80
CA LYS A 50 -3.05 -25.01 -14.39
C LYS A 50 -4.42 -24.39 -14.16
N PRO A 51 -5.20 -24.92 -13.21
CA PRO A 51 -6.46 -24.30 -12.87
C PRO A 51 -6.15 -22.90 -12.33
N VAL A 52 -6.56 -21.88 -13.08
CA VAL A 52 -6.73 -20.54 -12.50
C VAL A 52 -7.71 -20.75 -11.35
N PRO A 53 -7.39 -20.32 -10.11
CA PRO A 53 -8.36 -20.41 -9.01
C PRO A 53 -9.65 -19.78 -9.52
N GLY A 54 -10.73 -20.56 -9.54
CA GLY A 54 -11.98 -20.10 -10.13
C GLY A 54 -12.39 -18.77 -9.52
N LEU A 55 -13.03 -17.90 -10.30
CA LEU A 55 -13.47 -16.58 -9.82
C LEU A 55 -14.26 -16.69 -8.49
N SER A 56 -15.01 -17.78 -8.31
CA SER A 56 -15.69 -18.11 -7.05
C SER A 56 -14.73 -18.22 -5.85
N HIS A 57 -13.62 -18.95 -5.99
CA HIS A 57 -12.61 -19.08 -4.94
C HIS A 57 -12.00 -17.72 -4.58
N ARG A 58 -11.73 -16.90 -5.60
CA ARG A 58 -11.20 -15.55 -5.40
C ARG A 58 -12.22 -14.64 -4.69
N ILE A 59 -13.50 -14.76 -5.02
CA ILE A 59 -14.58 -14.04 -4.33
C ILE A 59 -14.65 -14.46 -2.86
N ASP A 60 -14.54 -15.76 -2.57
CA ASP A 60 -14.60 -16.27 -1.20
C ASP A 60 -13.41 -15.78 -0.35
N GLU A 61 -12.20 -15.81 -0.90
CA GLU A 61 -11.00 -15.23 -0.27
C GLU A 61 -11.19 -13.75 0.07
N LEU A 62 -11.58 -12.95 -0.92
CA LEU A 62 -11.76 -11.51 -0.75
C LEU A 62 -12.90 -11.16 0.21
N THR A 63 -13.93 -12.00 0.28
CA THR A 63 -15.04 -11.84 1.22
C THR A 63 -14.57 -12.08 2.65
N ARG A 64 -13.75 -13.13 2.88
CA ARG A 64 -13.15 -13.40 4.19
C ARG A 64 -12.19 -12.29 4.60
N GLU A 65 -11.36 -11.82 3.68
CA GLU A 65 -10.42 -10.73 3.93
C GLU A 65 -11.16 -9.44 4.28
N ASN A 66 -12.21 -9.08 3.54
CA ASN A 66 -13.07 -7.94 3.88
C ASN A 66 -13.69 -8.08 5.29
N GLY A 67 -14.16 -9.27 5.65
CA GLY A 67 -14.67 -9.54 7.00
C GLY A 67 -13.61 -9.28 8.08
N ARG A 68 -12.39 -9.78 7.86
CA ARG A 68 -11.25 -9.57 8.77
C ARG A 68 -10.91 -8.09 8.90
N LEU A 69 -10.79 -7.37 7.77
CA LEU A 69 -10.45 -5.94 7.75
C LEU A 69 -11.51 -5.09 8.45
N ARG A 70 -12.80 -5.42 8.29
CA ARG A 70 -13.88 -4.72 9.02
C ARG A 70 -13.78 -4.90 10.52
N LEU A 71 -13.40 -6.08 10.99
CA LEU A 71 -13.18 -6.35 12.41
C LEU A 71 -11.98 -5.56 12.94
N GLU A 72 -10.89 -5.53 12.17
CA GLU A 72 -9.67 -4.77 12.48
C GLU A 72 -9.96 -3.26 12.57
N ILE A 73 -10.71 -2.70 11.62
CA ILE A 73 -11.17 -1.30 11.66
C ILE A 73 -11.97 -1.03 12.93
N ARG A 74 -12.93 -1.89 13.27
CA ARG A 74 -13.74 -1.73 14.49
C ARG A 74 -12.88 -1.74 15.75
N TYR A 75 -11.93 -2.66 15.84
CA TYR A 75 -11.00 -2.74 16.96
C TYR A 75 -10.21 -1.44 17.11
N HIS A 76 -9.64 -0.92 16.02
CA HIS A 76 -8.87 0.33 16.06
C HIS A 76 -9.74 1.54 16.43
N GLN A 77 -10.98 1.61 15.94
CA GLN A 77 -11.91 2.67 16.33
C GLN A 77 -12.20 2.65 17.83
N GLN A 78 -12.49 1.48 18.40
CA GLN A 78 -12.73 1.35 19.84
C GLN A 78 -11.50 1.72 20.68
N MET A 79 -10.31 1.31 20.22
CA MET A 79 -9.07 1.63 20.92
C MET A 79 -8.74 3.12 20.85
N GLN A 80 -9.03 3.76 19.72
CA GLN A 80 -8.86 5.20 19.54
C GLN A 80 -9.70 5.98 20.55
N GLU A 81 -11.00 5.67 20.65
CA GLU A 81 -11.91 6.30 21.62
C GLU A 81 -11.41 6.13 23.07
N ALA A 82 -10.95 4.93 23.42
CA ALA A 82 -10.41 4.65 24.75
C ALA A 82 -9.12 5.46 25.05
N ILE A 83 -8.23 5.59 24.06
CA ILE A 83 -6.99 6.38 24.20
C ILE A 83 -7.31 7.87 24.37
N GLU A 84 -8.28 8.41 23.61
CA GLU A 84 -8.68 9.81 23.71
C GLU A 84 -9.29 10.14 25.08
N ALA A 85 -10.10 9.23 25.63
CA ALA A 85 -10.61 9.35 26.98
C ALA A 85 -9.48 9.34 28.02
N LEU A 86 -8.55 8.37 27.91
CA LEU A 86 -7.39 8.28 28.81
C LEU A 86 -6.52 9.54 28.77
N GLN A 87 -6.27 10.10 27.58
CA GLN A 87 -5.50 11.34 27.43
C GLN A 87 -6.16 12.51 28.15
N THR A 88 -7.48 12.60 28.07
CA THR A 88 -8.26 13.64 28.75
C THR A 88 -8.15 13.49 30.27
N ASP A 89 -8.31 12.28 30.79
CA ASP A 89 -8.20 11.98 32.22
C ASP A 89 -6.80 12.27 32.77
N VAL A 90 -5.76 11.85 32.03
CA VAL A 90 -4.36 12.12 32.41
C VAL A 90 -4.08 13.61 32.43
N LYS A 91 -4.54 14.35 31.42
CA LYS A 91 -4.39 15.81 31.37
C LYS A 91 -5.03 16.46 32.59
N PHE A 92 -6.26 16.08 32.91
CA PHE A 92 -6.96 16.60 34.08
C PHE A 92 -6.24 16.27 35.40
N ALA A 93 -5.72 15.05 35.53
CA ALA A 93 -4.97 14.64 36.72
C ALA A 93 -3.69 15.48 36.90
N VAL A 94 -2.94 15.72 35.81
CA VAL A 94 -1.73 16.56 35.83
C VAL A 94 -2.06 17.98 36.25
N GLU A 95 -3.06 18.61 35.62
CA GLU A 95 -3.47 19.98 35.95
C GLU A 95 -3.93 20.11 37.41
N THR A 96 -4.61 19.08 37.92
CA THR A 96 -5.05 19.03 39.32
C THR A 96 -3.86 18.93 40.27
N MET A 97 -2.91 18.05 39.97
CA MET A 97 -1.69 17.89 40.77
C MET A 97 -0.84 19.16 40.78
N GLU A 98 -0.65 19.81 39.62
CA GLU A 98 0.06 21.08 39.53
C GLU A 98 -0.56 22.14 40.43
N ARG A 99 -1.90 22.26 40.41
CA ARG A 99 -2.61 23.19 41.30
C ARG A 99 -2.41 22.86 42.77
N SER A 100 -2.54 21.59 43.16
CA SER A 100 -2.36 21.18 44.55
C SER A 100 -0.93 21.44 45.05
N ILE A 101 0.08 21.25 44.20
CA ILE A 101 1.48 21.57 44.53
C ILE A 101 1.65 23.08 44.73
N LEU A 102 1.08 23.91 43.87
CA LEU A 102 1.13 25.37 44.02
C LEU A 102 0.47 25.84 45.32
N GLU A 103 -0.71 25.30 45.63
CA GLU A 103 -1.42 25.59 46.88
C GLU A 103 -0.58 25.18 48.09
N PHE A 104 -0.02 23.97 48.09
CA PHE A 104 0.85 23.50 49.16
C PHE A 104 2.08 24.39 49.35
N ASN A 105 2.78 24.75 48.26
CA ASN A 105 3.95 25.62 48.34
C ASN A 105 3.61 26.98 48.94
N SER A 106 2.46 27.57 48.59
CA SER A 106 2.03 28.84 49.16
C SER A 106 1.79 28.75 50.68
N VAL A 107 1.21 27.64 51.15
CA VAL A 107 1.02 27.40 52.59
C VAL A 107 2.36 27.17 53.28
N GLN A 108 3.25 26.42 52.65
CA GLN A 108 4.59 26.16 53.17
C GLN A 108 5.39 27.46 53.34
N GLU A 109 5.41 28.33 52.33
CA GLU A 109 6.12 29.63 52.39
C GLU A 109 5.62 30.49 53.56
N VAL A 110 4.30 30.61 53.72
CA VAL A 110 3.70 31.36 54.83
C VAL A 110 4.08 30.74 56.18
N ALA A 111 4.01 29.42 56.30
CA ALA A 111 4.37 28.73 57.54
C ALA A 111 5.86 28.89 57.88
N GLU A 112 6.75 28.86 56.88
CA GLU A 112 8.18 29.09 57.05
C GLU A 112 8.51 30.52 57.47
N GLU A 113 7.83 31.52 56.89
CA GLU A 113 7.96 32.91 57.30
C GLU A 113 7.52 33.13 58.74
N ASP A 114 6.36 32.61 59.12
CA ASP A 114 5.84 32.72 60.48
C ASP A 114 6.78 32.03 61.48
N TRP A 115 7.28 30.85 61.14
CA TRP A 115 8.28 30.16 61.95
C TRP A 115 9.55 30.99 62.14
N ARG A 116 10.09 31.60 61.08
CA ARG A 116 11.29 32.46 61.16
C ARG A 116 11.04 33.67 62.06
N ARG A 117 9.89 34.33 61.93
CA ARG A 117 9.51 35.47 62.79
C ARG A 117 9.48 35.09 64.27
N THR A 118 9.00 33.88 64.60
CA THR A 118 8.98 33.42 66.01
C THR A 118 10.37 33.15 66.58
N LEU A 119 11.35 32.82 65.74
CA LEU A 119 12.74 32.58 66.15
C LEU A 119 13.52 33.89 66.29
N ASP A 120 13.31 34.86 65.40
CA ASP A 120 13.99 36.16 65.42
C ASP A 120 13.45 37.13 66.50
N GLY A 121 12.26 36.85 67.05
CA GLY A 121 11.62 37.64 68.12
C GLY A 121 12.00 37.26 69.56
N LYS A 122 13.02 36.43 69.76
CA LYS A 122 13.60 36.06 71.06
C LYS A 122 15.02 36.57 71.20
#